data_AF-U2TEK8-F1
#
_entry.id   AF-U2TEK8-F1
#
_cell.length_a   1.000
_cell.length_b   1.000
_cell.length_c   1.000
_cell.angle_alpha   90.00
_cell.angle_beta   90.00
_cell.angle_gamma   90.00
#
_symmetry.space_group_name_H-M   'P 1'
#
loop_
_entity.id
_entity.type
_entity.pdbx_description
1 polymer ?
#
loop_
_entity_poly.entity_id
_entity_poly.type
_entity_poly.pdbx_seq_one_letter_code
_entity_poly.pdbx_strand_id
1 'polypeptide(L)'
;MAVTFEGYERRIAKITKVLDSYGISSLEEAEKICLDKGIDARKIIFDVQSIAFENAAWAYVAGCAIAIKKGCTTASDAAAAIGEGLQAFCVPGSVAEDRKVGLGHGNLGAMLLGEDTECFAFLAGHESFAAAEGAIGIANNANKARKKPLRVILNGLGKDAAQIIARINGFTYVQTQFDYFTGELTVVETTKYSDGPRAAVNCYGADDVREGVAIMWHENVDISITGNSTNPTRFQHPVAGTYFKERVLAGKKYFSVASGGGTGRTLHPDNMGAGPASYGMTDTMGRMHSSAQFAGSSSVPAHVDMMGLIGMGNNPMVGATVACAVAVEQAMA
;
A
#
# COMPACT_ATOMS: atom_id res chain seq x y z
N MET A 1 30.07 -5.43 15.44
CA MET A 1 29.09 -5.05 16.47
C MET A 1 27.93 -6.02 16.33
N ALA A 2 27.38 -6.55 17.43
CA ALA A 2 26.19 -7.39 17.33
C ALA A 2 25.04 -6.55 16.74
N VAL A 3 24.31 -7.09 15.77
CA VAL A 3 23.12 -6.44 15.21
C VAL A 3 22.11 -6.19 16.32
N THR A 4 21.67 -4.94 16.49
CA THR A 4 20.63 -4.56 17.44
C THR A 4 19.59 -3.68 16.73
N PHE A 5 18.33 -3.84 17.12
CA PHE A 5 17.20 -3.08 16.59
C PHE A 5 15.99 -3.17 17.54
N GLU A 6 14.94 -2.40 17.24
CA GLU A 6 13.75 -2.26 18.07
C GLU A 6 12.97 -3.59 18.19
N GLY A 7 12.90 -4.09 19.42
CA GLY A 7 12.25 -5.36 19.72
C GLY A 7 13.05 -6.58 19.30
N TYR A 8 14.38 -6.51 19.29
CA TYR A 8 15.28 -7.62 18.94
C TYR A 8 14.89 -8.95 19.62
N GLU A 9 14.81 -8.97 20.95
CA GLU A 9 14.58 -10.20 21.73
C GLU A 9 13.26 -10.90 21.36
N ARG A 10 12.21 -10.13 21.05
CA ARG A 10 10.90 -10.67 20.66
C ARG A 10 10.80 -11.11 19.20
N ARG A 11 11.78 -10.77 18.34
CA ARG A 11 11.76 -11.05 16.89
C ARG A 11 12.83 -12.04 16.44
N ILE A 12 14.03 -12.02 17.04
CA ILE A 12 15.22 -12.66 16.49
C ILE A 12 15.07 -14.17 16.25
N ALA A 13 14.46 -14.91 17.18
CA ALA A 13 14.30 -16.36 17.05
C ALA A 13 13.51 -16.75 15.77
N LYS A 14 12.51 -15.94 15.42
CA LYS A 14 11.72 -16.14 14.21
C LYS A 14 12.50 -15.72 12.96
N ILE A 15 13.19 -14.58 13.03
CA ILE A 15 14.02 -14.07 11.91
C ILE A 15 15.08 -15.10 11.54
N THR A 16 15.88 -15.57 12.51
CA THR A 16 16.92 -16.59 12.29
C THR A 16 16.33 -17.85 11.67
N LYS A 17 15.22 -18.37 12.20
CA LYS A 17 14.56 -19.55 11.64
C LYS A 17 14.15 -19.39 10.18
N VAL A 18 13.65 -18.21 9.79
CA VAL A 18 13.27 -17.95 8.38
C VAL A 18 14.51 -17.83 7.51
N LEU A 19 15.53 -17.07 7.93
CA LEU A 19 16.79 -16.93 7.19
C LEU A 19 17.49 -18.29 6.98
N ASP A 20 17.52 -19.13 8.01
CA ASP A 20 18.10 -20.48 7.94
C ASP A 20 17.42 -21.33 6.86
N SER A 21 16.10 -21.20 6.70
CA SER A 21 15.34 -21.93 5.67
C SER A 21 15.73 -21.55 4.24
N TYR A 22 16.38 -20.39 4.07
CA TYR A 22 16.93 -19.89 2.81
C TYR A 22 18.46 -20.06 2.72
N GLY A 23 19.07 -20.74 3.69
CA GLY A 23 20.53 -20.89 3.76
C GLY A 23 21.26 -19.56 3.98
N ILE A 24 20.69 -18.68 4.80
CA ILE A 24 21.28 -17.42 5.27
C ILE A 24 21.47 -17.54 6.79
N SER A 25 22.71 -17.55 7.26
CA SER A 25 23.05 -17.84 8.66
C SER A 25 22.86 -16.66 9.62
N SER A 26 22.83 -15.42 9.11
CA SER A 26 22.65 -14.23 9.94
C SER A 26 22.18 -13.01 9.15
N LEU A 27 21.79 -11.95 9.86
CA LEU A 27 21.44 -10.66 9.24
C LEU A 27 22.66 -9.99 8.59
N GLU A 28 23.86 -10.17 9.15
CA GLU A 28 25.11 -9.72 8.55
C GLU A 28 25.42 -10.48 7.26
N GLU A 29 25.15 -11.79 7.19
CA GLU A 29 25.23 -12.52 5.93
C GLU A 29 24.19 -12.00 4.92
N ALA A 30 22.96 -11.74 5.37
CA ALA A 30 21.91 -11.16 4.51
C ALA A 30 22.36 -9.80 3.91
N GLU A 31 22.94 -8.93 4.72
CA GLU A 31 23.48 -7.63 4.28
C GLU A 31 24.61 -7.83 3.29
N LYS A 32 25.54 -8.74 3.57
CA LYS A 32 26.63 -9.08 2.65
C LYS A 32 26.10 -9.58 1.30
N ILE A 33 25.12 -10.47 1.28
CA ILE A 33 24.49 -10.98 0.05
C ILE A 33 23.94 -9.82 -0.79
N CYS A 34 23.29 -8.84 -0.15
CA CYS A 34 22.74 -7.67 -0.83
C CYS A 34 23.87 -6.76 -1.37
N LEU A 35 24.88 -6.47 -0.55
CA LEU A 35 25.99 -5.58 -0.91
C LEU A 35 26.90 -6.19 -2.00
N ASP A 36 27.13 -7.50 -1.99
CA ASP A 36 27.87 -8.22 -3.04
C ASP A 36 27.15 -8.11 -4.40
N LYS A 37 25.83 -7.84 -4.39
CA LYS A 37 24.99 -7.53 -5.55
C LYS A 37 24.82 -6.04 -5.81
N GLY A 38 25.48 -5.17 -5.04
CA GLY A 38 25.39 -3.71 -5.18
C GLY A 38 24.10 -3.09 -4.64
N ILE A 39 23.34 -3.82 -3.82
CA ILE A 39 22.06 -3.36 -3.25
C ILE A 39 22.27 -2.93 -1.81
N ASP A 40 22.10 -1.63 -1.55
CA ASP A 40 22.06 -1.07 -0.19
C ASP A 40 20.60 -0.84 0.22
N ALA A 41 19.96 -1.92 0.71
CA ALA A 41 18.56 -1.88 1.12
C ALA A 41 18.34 -0.86 2.26
N ARG A 42 19.28 -0.74 3.20
CA ARG A 42 19.16 0.17 4.35
C ARG A 42 19.10 1.61 3.89
N LYS A 43 20.00 2.00 2.97
CA LYS A 43 19.97 3.33 2.35
C LYS A 43 18.64 3.59 1.65
N ILE A 44 18.12 2.64 0.88
CA ILE A 44 16.81 2.78 0.24
C ILE A 44 15.72 3.06 1.27
N ILE A 45 15.71 2.36 2.42
CA ILE A 45 14.69 2.56 3.46
C ILE A 45 14.75 3.96 4.05
N PHE A 46 15.94 4.44 4.41
CA PHE A 46 16.10 5.77 5.00
C PHE A 46 15.91 6.91 3.98
N ASP A 47 16.19 6.68 2.70
CA ASP A 47 15.89 7.63 1.62
C ASP A 47 14.38 7.75 1.39
N VAL A 48 13.63 6.64 1.53
CA VAL A 48 12.16 6.63 1.43
C VAL A 48 11.50 7.24 2.67
N GLN A 49 11.99 6.92 3.87
CA GLN A 49 11.51 7.50 5.12
C GLN A 49 12.66 7.64 6.12
N SER A 50 13.17 8.87 6.27
CA SER A 50 14.32 9.16 7.14
C SER A 50 14.08 8.88 8.62
N ILE A 51 12.82 8.82 9.05
CA ILE A 51 12.41 8.50 10.43
C ILE A 51 12.09 7.01 10.65
N ALA A 52 12.38 6.15 9.68
CA ALA A 52 12.21 4.70 9.82
C ALA A 52 13.10 4.14 10.93
N PHE A 53 12.70 3.02 11.52
CA PHE A 53 13.44 2.34 12.58
C PHE A 53 14.47 1.37 12.00
N GLU A 54 15.48 1.00 12.79
CA GLU A 54 16.50 0.04 12.37
C GLU A 54 15.88 -1.33 12.06
N ASN A 55 14.83 -1.73 12.79
CA ASN A 55 14.14 -2.98 12.51
C ASN A 55 13.48 -3.02 11.11
N ALA A 56 13.12 -1.87 10.54
CA ALA A 56 12.62 -1.78 9.18
C ALA A 56 13.75 -1.99 8.18
N ALA A 57 14.88 -1.31 8.36
CA ALA A 57 16.05 -1.45 7.51
C ALA A 57 16.54 -2.91 7.44
N TRP A 58 16.63 -3.58 8.59
CA TRP A 58 16.99 -5.00 8.65
C TRP A 58 15.96 -5.95 8.03
N ALA A 59 14.67 -5.62 8.13
CA ALA A 59 13.62 -6.43 7.49
C ALA A 59 13.73 -6.42 5.96
N TYR A 60 14.05 -5.26 5.38
CA TYR A 60 14.27 -5.16 3.94
C TYR A 60 15.60 -5.77 3.49
N VAL A 61 16.66 -5.69 4.30
CA VAL A 61 17.90 -6.45 4.06
C VAL A 61 17.61 -7.95 3.99
N ALA A 62 16.91 -8.49 5.00
CA ALA A 62 16.51 -9.90 5.02
C ALA A 62 15.66 -10.25 3.78
N GLY A 63 14.66 -9.42 3.45
CA GLY A 63 13.79 -9.62 2.28
C GLY A 63 14.53 -9.63 0.95
N CYS A 64 15.47 -8.70 0.74
CA CYS A 64 16.29 -8.65 -0.47
C CYS A 64 17.21 -9.86 -0.58
N ALA A 65 17.85 -10.27 0.52
CA ALA A 65 18.71 -11.45 0.55
C ALA A 65 17.93 -12.74 0.24
N ILE A 66 16.70 -12.88 0.78
CA ILE A 66 15.79 -13.99 0.44
C ILE A 66 15.47 -13.97 -1.06
N ALA A 67 15.12 -12.82 -1.63
CA ALA A 67 14.83 -12.70 -3.06
C ALA A 67 16.04 -13.11 -3.95
N ILE A 68 17.25 -12.69 -3.57
CA ILE A 68 18.48 -13.07 -4.27
C ILE A 68 18.73 -14.58 -4.16
N LYS A 69 18.60 -15.17 -2.96
CA LYS A 69 18.77 -16.61 -2.74
C LYS A 69 17.75 -17.45 -3.51
N LYS A 70 16.52 -16.95 -3.66
CA LYS A 70 15.48 -17.59 -4.48
C LYS A 70 15.72 -17.46 -5.98
N GLY A 71 16.69 -16.66 -6.41
CA GLY A 71 16.98 -16.43 -7.82
C GLY A 71 15.89 -15.63 -8.52
N CYS A 72 15.22 -14.72 -7.81
CA CYS A 72 14.17 -13.88 -8.40
C CYS A 72 14.76 -12.98 -9.49
N THR A 73 14.33 -13.16 -10.74
CA THR A 73 14.78 -12.38 -11.90
C THR A 73 13.76 -11.33 -12.35
N THR A 74 12.61 -11.24 -11.69
CA THR A 74 11.60 -10.21 -11.97
C THR A 74 11.33 -9.39 -10.71
N ALA A 75 11.04 -8.10 -10.87
CA ALA A 75 10.70 -7.24 -9.74
C ALA A 75 9.45 -7.74 -8.99
N SER A 76 8.47 -8.30 -9.71
CA SER A 76 7.27 -8.88 -9.08
C SER A 76 7.61 -10.02 -8.12
N ASP A 77 8.44 -10.98 -8.55
CA ASP A 77 8.84 -12.12 -7.70
C ASP A 77 9.71 -11.66 -6.53
N ALA A 78 10.59 -10.67 -6.77
CA ALA A 78 11.41 -10.08 -5.73
C ALA A 78 10.56 -9.40 -4.66
N ALA A 79 9.51 -8.66 -5.04
CA ALA A 79 8.60 -8.01 -4.09
C ALA A 79 7.85 -9.04 -3.21
N ALA A 80 7.39 -10.15 -3.80
CA ALA A 80 6.76 -11.23 -3.05
C ALA A 80 7.74 -11.85 -2.03
N ALA A 81 8.99 -12.09 -2.43
CA ALA A 81 10.04 -12.59 -1.54
C ALA A 81 10.43 -11.59 -0.43
N ILE A 82 10.49 -10.29 -0.74
CA ILE A 82 10.70 -9.23 0.26
C ILE A 82 9.60 -9.27 1.33
N GLY A 83 8.36 -9.55 0.94
CA GLY A 83 7.23 -9.75 1.87
C GLY A 83 7.49 -10.84 2.91
N GLU A 84 8.23 -11.89 2.57
CA GLU A 84 8.60 -12.95 3.51
C GLU A 84 9.59 -12.45 4.56
N GLY A 85 10.56 -11.61 4.17
CA GLY A 85 11.45 -10.92 5.10
C GLY A 85 10.69 -9.99 6.04
N LEU A 86 9.76 -9.19 5.50
CA LEU A 86 8.88 -8.33 6.32
C LEU A 86 8.04 -9.16 7.29
N GLN A 87 7.53 -10.31 6.84
CA GLN A 87 6.73 -11.20 7.70
C GLN A 87 7.58 -11.84 8.79
N ALA A 88 8.83 -12.21 8.50
CA ALA A 88 9.75 -12.77 9.49
C ALA A 88 9.97 -11.80 10.66
N PHE A 89 9.92 -10.50 10.37
CA PHE A 89 10.07 -9.48 11.40
C PHE A 89 8.83 -9.31 12.28
N CYS A 90 7.61 -9.67 11.86
CA CYS A 90 6.41 -9.54 12.69
C CYS A 90 6.54 -10.23 14.06
N VAL A 91 6.18 -9.50 15.14
CA VAL A 91 6.18 -10.02 16.53
C VAL A 91 5.20 -11.19 16.64
N PRO A 92 5.61 -12.36 17.15
CA PRO A 92 4.72 -13.49 17.40
C PRO A 92 3.49 -13.10 18.23
N GLY A 93 2.30 -13.50 17.79
CA GLY A 93 1.03 -13.21 18.47
C GLY A 93 0.51 -11.78 18.31
N SER A 94 1.22 -10.91 17.58
CA SER A 94 0.74 -9.57 17.29
C SER A 94 -0.33 -9.55 16.19
N VAL A 95 -1.03 -8.43 16.08
CA VAL A 95 -1.99 -8.19 14.99
C VAL A 95 -1.31 -8.25 13.61
N ALA A 96 -0.07 -7.75 13.51
CA ALA A 96 0.70 -7.82 12.29
C ALA A 96 1.03 -9.26 11.85
N GLU A 97 1.29 -10.14 12.82
CA GLU A 97 1.54 -11.55 12.57
C GLU A 97 0.29 -12.29 12.11
N ASP A 98 -0.79 -12.16 12.88
CA ASP A 98 -2.07 -12.82 12.61
C ASP A 98 -2.61 -12.48 11.21
N ARG A 99 -2.54 -11.18 10.85
CA ARG A 99 -3.01 -10.68 9.55
C ARG A 99 -2.03 -10.89 8.41
N LYS A 100 -0.85 -11.48 8.68
CA LYS A 100 0.21 -11.69 7.69
C LYS A 100 0.58 -10.41 6.95
N VAL A 101 0.75 -9.31 7.70
CA VAL A 101 0.88 -7.96 7.13
C VAL A 101 2.13 -7.82 6.26
N GLY A 102 3.25 -8.48 6.63
CA GLY A 102 4.47 -8.48 5.83
C GLY A 102 4.26 -9.13 4.46
N LEU A 103 3.61 -10.30 4.41
CA LEU A 103 3.24 -10.95 3.15
C LEU A 103 2.26 -10.08 2.34
N GLY A 104 1.32 -9.41 3.02
CA GLY A 104 0.38 -8.48 2.38
C GLY A 104 1.09 -7.33 1.66
N HIS A 105 2.12 -6.75 2.26
CA HIS A 105 2.96 -5.72 1.63
C HIS A 105 3.73 -6.26 0.42
N GLY A 106 4.36 -7.44 0.55
CA GLY A 106 5.06 -8.07 -0.57
C GLY A 106 4.14 -8.37 -1.75
N ASN A 107 2.95 -8.93 -1.48
CA ASN A 107 1.94 -9.22 -2.50
C ASN A 107 1.44 -7.96 -3.18
N LEU A 108 1.18 -6.87 -2.44
CA LEU A 108 0.82 -5.59 -3.03
C LEU A 108 1.95 -5.08 -3.96
N GLY A 109 3.19 -5.10 -3.50
CA GLY A 109 4.35 -4.72 -4.32
C GLY A 109 4.46 -5.54 -5.59
N ALA A 110 4.30 -6.87 -5.48
CA ALA A 110 4.32 -7.78 -6.61
C ALA A 110 3.24 -7.44 -7.64
N MET A 111 2.00 -7.22 -7.20
CA MET A 111 0.91 -6.87 -8.10
C MET A 111 1.09 -5.49 -8.75
N LEU A 112 1.65 -4.51 -8.04
CA LEU A 112 1.98 -3.20 -8.62
C LEU A 112 3.08 -3.27 -9.68
N LEU A 113 4.01 -4.23 -9.56
CA LEU A 113 5.10 -4.46 -10.50
C LEU A 113 4.70 -5.40 -11.66
N GLY A 114 3.71 -6.26 -11.46
CA GLY A 114 3.27 -7.25 -12.45
C GLY A 114 2.43 -6.66 -13.59
N GLU A 115 2.65 -7.14 -14.81
CA GLU A 115 1.95 -6.68 -16.03
C GLU A 115 0.44 -6.97 -16.04
N ASP A 116 -0.03 -7.90 -15.22
CA ASP A 116 -1.45 -8.26 -15.09
C ASP A 116 -2.30 -7.14 -14.45
N THR A 117 -1.65 -6.18 -13.77
CA THR A 117 -2.31 -5.02 -13.16
C THR A 117 -2.20 -3.84 -14.10
N GLU A 118 -3.32 -3.25 -14.53
CA GLU A 118 -3.31 -2.07 -15.39
C GLU A 118 -3.72 -0.79 -14.66
N CYS A 119 -4.57 -0.90 -13.62
CA CYS A 119 -5.09 0.26 -12.89
C CYS A 119 -5.02 0.11 -11.37
N PHE A 120 -4.41 1.11 -10.73
CA PHE A 120 -4.32 1.24 -9.28
C PHE A 120 -5.09 2.47 -8.77
N ALA A 121 -6.00 2.25 -7.83
CA ALA A 121 -6.82 3.30 -7.24
C ALA A 121 -6.42 3.64 -5.81
N PHE A 122 -6.22 4.93 -5.55
CA PHE A 122 -6.24 5.47 -4.20
C PHE A 122 -7.66 5.90 -3.86
N LEU A 123 -8.30 5.14 -2.97
CA LEU A 123 -9.57 5.54 -2.38
C LEU A 123 -9.26 6.51 -1.23
N ALA A 124 -9.16 7.79 -1.59
CA ALA A 124 -8.60 8.86 -0.78
C ALA A 124 -9.64 9.51 0.16
N GLY A 125 -9.19 9.92 1.35
CA GLY A 125 -9.94 10.74 2.29
C GLY A 125 -9.55 12.21 2.24
N HIS A 126 -10.29 13.05 2.95
CA HIS A 126 -10.11 14.52 2.87
C HIS A 126 -8.74 15.01 3.38
N GLU A 127 -8.03 14.19 4.17
CA GLU A 127 -6.66 14.49 4.64
C GLU A 127 -5.57 13.94 3.70
N SER A 128 -5.94 13.39 2.55
CA SER A 128 -5.03 12.57 1.72
C SER A 128 -4.13 13.36 0.77
N PHE A 129 -3.78 14.61 1.09
CA PHE A 129 -2.73 15.35 0.39
C PHE A 129 -1.41 14.54 0.31
N ALA A 130 -1.08 13.81 1.39
CA ALA A 130 0.09 12.93 1.44
C ALA A 130 -0.07 11.65 0.61
N ALA A 131 -1.30 11.21 0.31
CA ALA A 131 -1.52 10.02 -0.52
C ALA A 131 -1.20 10.29 -1.99
N ALA A 132 -1.39 11.52 -2.46
CA ALA A 132 -1.07 11.94 -3.82
C ALA A 132 0.44 11.83 -4.15
N GLU A 133 1.32 12.32 -3.28
CA GLU A 133 2.78 12.20 -3.48
C GLU A 133 3.25 10.74 -3.38
N GLY A 134 2.70 9.98 -2.43
CA GLY A 134 2.98 8.53 -2.32
C GLY A 134 2.55 7.75 -3.56
N ALA A 135 1.38 8.07 -4.12
CA ALA A 135 0.85 7.48 -5.35
C ALA A 135 1.77 7.66 -6.55
N ILE A 136 2.26 8.89 -6.74
CA ILE A 136 3.19 9.23 -7.82
C ILE A 136 4.51 8.47 -7.64
N GLY A 137 5.07 8.47 -6.42
CA GLY A 137 6.33 7.79 -6.13
C GLY A 137 6.26 6.28 -6.41
N ILE A 138 5.15 5.64 -6.02
CA ILE A 138 4.88 4.22 -6.29
C ILE A 138 4.78 3.99 -7.79
N ALA A 139 3.97 4.76 -8.51
CA ALA A 139 3.78 4.61 -9.95
C ALA A 139 5.09 4.81 -10.72
N ASN A 140 5.83 5.87 -10.43
CA ASN A 140 7.09 6.18 -11.11
C ASN A 140 8.15 5.10 -10.89
N ASN A 141 8.25 4.54 -9.68
CA ASN A 141 9.19 3.45 -9.44
C ASN A 141 8.72 2.13 -10.05
N ALA A 142 7.43 1.79 -9.93
CA ALA A 142 6.89 0.58 -10.56
C ALA A 142 7.10 0.62 -12.08
N ASN A 143 6.86 1.78 -12.70
CA ASN A 143 7.00 1.98 -14.15
C ASN A 143 8.45 1.89 -14.66
N LYS A 144 9.47 1.84 -13.78
CA LYS A 144 10.86 1.54 -14.19
C LYS A 144 11.06 0.07 -14.57
N ALA A 145 10.28 -0.83 -13.98
CA ALA A 145 10.35 -2.27 -14.24
C ALA A 145 9.23 -2.78 -15.17
N ARG A 146 8.24 -1.94 -15.47
CA ARG A 146 7.09 -2.32 -16.29
C ARG A 146 7.25 -1.92 -17.75
N LYS A 147 6.69 -2.72 -18.64
CA LYS A 147 6.53 -2.43 -20.07
C LYS A 147 5.34 -1.51 -20.31
N LYS A 148 4.20 -1.80 -19.66
CA LYS A 148 3.02 -0.93 -19.66
C LYS A 148 2.98 -0.09 -18.39
N PRO A 149 2.98 1.26 -18.50
CA PRO A 149 2.84 2.12 -17.34
C PRO A 149 1.54 1.83 -16.57
N LEU A 150 1.67 1.68 -15.26
CA LEU A 150 0.54 1.55 -14.35
C LEU A 150 -0.28 2.86 -14.36
N ARG A 151 -1.58 2.74 -14.64
CA ARG A 151 -2.51 3.87 -14.53
C ARG A 151 -2.89 4.07 -13.07
N VAL A 152 -2.87 5.32 -12.62
CA VAL A 152 -3.22 5.66 -11.24
C VAL A 152 -4.42 6.59 -11.22
N ILE A 153 -5.39 6.26 -10.38
CA ILE A 153 -6.56 7.11 -10.16
C ILE A 153 -6.74 7.44 -8.68
N LEU A 154 -7.38 8.57 -8.41
CA LEU A 154 -7.94 8.91 -7.10
C LEU A 154 -9.46 8.85 -7.20
N ASN A 155 -10.09 8.28 -6.17
CA ASN A 155 -11.54 8.22 -6.00
C ASN A 155 -11.87 8.26 -4.48
N GLY A 156 -13.14 8.28 -4.09
CA GLY A 156 -13.56 8.30 -2.68
C GLY A 156 -13.63 9.70 -2.04
N LEU A 157 -13.46 10.74 -2.84
CA LEU A 157 -13.58 12.16 -2.49
C LEU A 157 -14.93 12.71 -2.96
N GLY A 158 -15.44 13.77 -2.33
CA GLY A 158 -16.52 14.56 -2.93
C GLY A 158 -16.00 15.37 -4.12
N LYS A 159 -16.88 15.75 -5.06
CA LYS A 159 -16.52 16.47 -6.30
C LYS A 159 -15.69 17.74 -6.06
N ASP A 160 -16.12 18.60 -5.13
CA ASP A 160 -15.38 19.82 -4.77
C ASP A 160 -13.98 19.53 -4.22
N ALA A 161 -13.88 18.55 -3.33
CA ALA A 161 -12.60 18.14 -2.73
C ALA A 161 -11.66 17.54 -3.78
N ALA A 162 -12.19 16.72 -4.69
CA ALA A 162 -11.43 16.13 -5.78
C ALA A 162 -10.87 17.17 -6.73
N GLN A 163 -11.65 18.19 -7.10
CA GLN A 163 -11.19 19.28 -7.95
C GLN A 163 -10.06 20.09 -7.29
N ILE A 164 -10.19 20.42 -6.00
CA ILE A 164 -9.17 21.15 -5.24
C ILE A 164 -7.88 20.32 -5.14
N ILE A 165 -7.99 19.04 -4.78
CA ILE A 165 -6.85 18.13 -4.66
C ILE A 165 -6.16 17.96 -6.02
N ALA A 166 -6.93 17.80 -7.10
CA ALA A 166 -6.38 17.66 -8.44
C ALA A 166 -5.59 18.91 -8.83
N ARG A 167 -6.17 20.10 -8.59
CA ARG A 167 -5.54 21.39 -8.90
C ARG A 167 -4.24 21.60 -8.13
N ILE A 168 -4.24 21.36 -6.82
CA ILE A 168 -3.06 21.57 -5.98
C ILE A 168 -1.92 20.63 -6.37
N ASN A 169 -2.23 19.38 -6.72
CA ASN A 169 -1.22 18.38 -7.06
C ASN A 169 -0.81 18.40 -8.53
N GLY A 170 -1.57 19.09 -9.41
CA GLY A 170 -1.34 19.09 -10.85
C GLY A 170 -1.85 17.83 -11.56
N PHE A 171 -2.86 17.16 -11.00
CA PHE A 171 -3.51 15.98 -11.59
C PHE A 171 -4.53 16.39 -12.66
N THR A 172 -5.08 15.40 -13.35
CA THR A 172 -6.22 15.59 -14.25
C THR A 172 -7.51 15.36 -13.47
N TYR A 173 -8.32 16.40 -13.30
CA TYR A 173 -9.66 16.26 -12.71
C TYR A 173 -10.62 15.73 -13.76
N VAL A 174 -11.31 14.63 -13.43
CA VAL A 174 -12.32 14.03 -14.29
C VAL A 174 -13.68 14.15 -13.60
N GLN A 175 -14.49 15.08 -14.09
CA GLN A 175 -15.82 15.31 -13.57
C GLN A 175 -16.78 14.30 -14.19
N THR A 176 -17.59 13.66 -13.35
CA THR A 176 -18.57 12.68 -13.77
C THR A 176 -19.98 13.10 -13.38
N GLN A 177 -20.94 12.59 -14.14
CA GLN A 177 -22.36 12.62 -13.84
C GLN A 177 -22.88 11.18 -13.84
N PHE A 178 -23.43 10.76 -12.70
CA PHE A 178 -24.07 9.46 -12.55
C PHE A 178 -25.59 9.59 -12.74
N ASP A 179 -26.15 8.75 -13.60
CA ASP A 179 -27.60 8.61 -13.75
C ASP A 179 -28.11 7.54 -12.77
N TYR A 180 -28.91 7.97 -11.81
CA TYR A 180 -29.45 7.11 -10.76
C TYR A 180 -30.50 6.11 -11.25
N PHE A 181 -31.18 6.42 -12.35
CA PHE A 181 -32.23 5.59 -12.93
C PHE A 181 -31.63 4.45 -13.75
N THR A 182 -30.60 4.73 -14.55
CA THR A 182 -29.96 3.73 -15.44
C THR A 182 -28.72 3.08 -14.82
N GLY A 183 -28.04 3.76 -13.90
CA GLY A 183 -26.74 3.36 -13.36
C GLY A 183 -25.56 3.73 -14.27
N GLU A 184 -25.77 4.55 -15.30
CA GLU A 184 -24.73 4.96 -16.25
C GLU A 184 -23.86 6.09 -15.68
N LEU A 185 -22.55 5.99 -15.89
CA LEU A 185 -21.57 7.02 -15.53
C LEU A 185 -21.09 7.74 -16.80
N THR A 186 -21.29 9.05 -16.87
CA THR A 186 -20.82 9.89 -17.98
C THR A 186 -19.70 10.82 -17.50
N VAL A 187 -18.61 10.93 -18.27
CA VAL A 187 -17.59 11.98 -18.07
C VAL A 187 -18.10 13.27 -18.71
N VAL A 188 -18.26 14.32 -17.90
CA VAL A 188 -18.79 15.62 -18.36
C VAL A 188 -17.70 16.65 -18.63
N GLU A 189 -16.58 16.56 -17.91
CA GLU A 189 -15.44 17.46 -18.07
C GLU A 189 -14.14 16.75 -17.71
N THR A 190 -13.05 17.08 -18.40
CA THR A 190 -11.69 16.64 -18.06
C THR A 190 -10.76 17.83 -18.09
N THR A 191 -10.20 18.18 -16.94
CA THR A 191 -9.36 19.37 -16.77
C THR A 191 -8.00 18.99 -16.25
N LYS A 192 -6.98 19.19 -17.09
CA LYS A 192 -5.57 18.92 -16.81
C LYS A 192 -4.94 20.12 -16.11
N TYR A 193 -4.41 19.95 -14.89
CA TYR A 193 -3.83 21.06 -14.12
C TYR A 193 -2.30 21.16 -14.20
N SER A 194 -1.60 20.24 -14.89
CA SER A 194 -0.16 20.34 -15.17
C SER A 194 0.18 19.69 -16.51
N ASP A 195 1.42 19.85 -16.99
CA ASP A 195 1.90 19.19 -18.21
C ASP A 195 2.83 18.00 -18.00
N GLY A 196 3.22 17.75 -16.76
CA GLY A 196 4.16 16.69 -16.40
C GLY A 196 3.50 15.33 -16.12
N PRO A 197 4.28 14.36 -15.60
CA PRO A 197 3.78 13.02 -15.25
C PRO A 197 2.59 13.01 -14.29
N ARG A 198 2.44 14.07 -13.48
CA ARG A 198 1.32 14.23 -12.55
C ARG A 198 -0.02 14.28 -13.26
N ALA A 199 -0.08 14.83 -14.47
CA ALA A 199 -1.29 14.88 -15.26
C ALA A 199 -1.78 13.51 -15.76
N ALA A 200 -0.95 12.46 -15.67
CA ALA A 200 -1.37 11.09 -15.99
C ALA A 200 -2.23 10.46 -14.87
N VAL A 201 -2.35 11.12 -13.72
CA VAL A 201 -3.18 10.67 -12.62
C VAL A 201 -4.58 11.29 -12.77
N ASN A 202 -5.59 10.43 -12.92
CA ASN A 202 -6.99 10.88 -12.96
C ASN A 202 -7.54 11.01 -11.55
N CYS A 203 -8.08 12.17 -11.21
CA CYS A 203 -8.69 12.44 -9.92
C CYS A 203 -10.21 12.59 -10.11
N TYR A 204 -10.95 11.64 -9.56
CA TYR A 204 -12.40 11.61 -9.56
C TYR A 204 -12.95 12.05 -8.21
N GLY A 205 -14.08 12.76 -8.26
CA GLY A 205 -14.97 12.92 -7.11
C GLY A 205 -16.31 12.27 -7.38
N ALA A 206 -16.95 11.80 -6.32
CA ALA A 206 -18.25 11.15 -6.36
C ALA A 206 -19.19 11.78 -5.32
N ASP A 207 -20.47 11.89 -5.67
CA ASP A 207 -21.52 12.37 -4.78
C ASP A 207 -21.98 11.28 -3.80
N ASP A 208 -21.82 10.01 -4.18
CA ASP A 208 -22.09 8.85 -3.32
C ASP A 208 -21.30 7.58 -3.67
N VAL A 209 -21.59 6.50 -2.93
CA VAL A 209 -20.97 5.18 -3.12
C VAL A 209 -21.28 4.57 -4.49
N ARG A 210 -22.49 4.75 -5.04
CA ARG A 210 -22.86 4.15 -6.34
C ARG A 210 -22.05 4.76 -7.46
N GLU A 211 -21.94 6.09 -7.49
CA GLU A 211 -21.09 6.79 -8.46
C GLU A 211 -19.62 6.41 -8.26
N GLY A 212 -19.15 6.34 -7.01
CA GLY A 212 -17.80 5.88 -6.67
C GLY A 212 -17.49 4.47 -7.19
N VAL A 213 -18.43 3.52 -7.07
CA VAL A 213 -18.29 2.16 -7.61
C VAL A 213 -18.32 2.16 -9.15
N ALA A 214 -19.19 2.98 -9.76
CA ALA A 214 -19.25 3.11 -11.21
C ALA A 214 -17.94 3.65 -11.79
N ILE A 215 -17.27 4.58 -11.10
CA ILE A 215 -15.92 5.06 -11.46
C ILE A 215 -14.91 3.92 -11.42
N MET A 216 -14.93 3.07 -10.39
CA MET A 216 -14.03 1.92 -10.28
C MET A 216 -14.21 0.94 -11.45
N TRP A 217 -15.45 0.72 -11.88
CA TRP A 217 -15.77 -0.08 -13.07
C TRP A 217 -15.33 0.60 -14.38
N HIS A 218 -15.59 1.90 -14.52
CA HIS A 218 -15.21 2.68 -15.69
C HIS A 218 -13.70 2.62 -15.94
N GLU A 219 -12.91 2.76 -14.88
CA GLU A 219 -11.45 2.69 -14.94
C GLU A 219 -10.90 1.25 -14.95
N ASN A 220 -11.78 0.25 -14.76
CA ASN A 220 -11.46 -1.16 -14.63
C ASN A 220 -10.34 -1.40 -13.59
N VAL A 221 -10.55 -0.90 -12.37
CA VAL A 221 -9.53 -0.94 -11.31
C VAL A 221 -9.20 -2.38 -10.91
N ASP A 222 -7.91 -2.70 -10.85
CA ASP A 222 -7.38 -4.02 -10.46
C ASP A 222 -6.93 -4.06 -9.00
N ILE A 223 -6.36 -2.94 -8.51
CA ILE A 223 -5.87 -2.81 -7.14
C ILE A 223 -6.40 -1.53 -6.53
N SER A 224 -6.76 -1.55 -5.25
CA SER A 224 -7.01 -0.32 -4.50
C SER A 224 -6.30 -0.29 -3.16
N ILE A 225 -6.03 0.90 -2.66
CA ILE A 225 -5.75 1.14 -1.24
C ILE A 225 -6.74 2.16 -0.66
N THR A 226 -7.40 1.82 0.44
CA THR A 226 -8.26 2.77 1.17
C THR A 226 -7.41 3.62 2.09
N GLY A 227 -7.53 4.94 1.98
CA GLY A 227 -6.90 5.89 2.87
C GLY A 227 -7.61 6.03 4.21
N ASN A 228 -7.10 6.91 5.07
CA ASN A 228 -7.80 7.30 6.28
C ASN A 228 -8.88 8.36 5.95
N SER A 229 -10.03 8.29 6.62
CA SER A 229 -11.09 9.30 6.57
C SER A 229 -11.37 9.80 7.98
N THR A 230 -11.73 11.07 8.16
CA THR A 230 -12.26 11.60 9.44
C THR A 230 -13.77 11.43 9.55
N ASN A 231 -14.43 10.92 8.49
CA ASN A 231 -15.86 10.70 8.47
C ASN A 231 -16.19 9.30 7.87
N PRO A 232 -16.82 8.40 8.65
CA PRO A 232 -17.16 7.04 8.24
C PRO A 232 -18.24 6.98 7.15
N THR A 233 -19.04 8.04 6.98
CA THR A 233 -20.06 8.12 5.93
C THR A 233 -19.45 8.38 4.55
N ARG A 234 -18.12 8.57 4.49
CA ARG A 234 -17.40 8.84 3.25
C ARG A 234 -16.94 7.56 2.57
N PHE A 235 -16.94 7.63 1.24
CA PHE A 235 -17.25 6.52 0.34
C PHE A 235 -16.21 5.40 0.26
N GLN A 236 -15.02 5.52 0.85
CA GLN A 236 -13.88 4.65 0.52
C GLN A 236 -14.11 3.17 0.83
N HIS A 237 -14.39 2.81 2.09
CA HIS A 237 -14.63 1.42 2.47
C HIS A 237 -15.92 0.86 1.82
N PRO A 238 -17.06 1.60 1.80
CA PRO A 238 -18.25 1.15 1.08
C PRO A 238 -18.02 0.95 -0.43
N VAL A 239 -17.28 1.84 -1.10
CA VAL A 239 -16.92 1.70 -2.52
C VAL A 239 -16.03 0.49 -2.71
N ALA A 240 -14.97 0.34 -1.92
CA ALA A 240 -14.06 -0.80 -2.00
C ALA A 240 -14.80 -2.13 -1.81
N GLY A 241 -15.66 -2.22 -0.78
CA GLY A 241 -16.41 -3.44 -0.47
C GLY A 241 -17.50 -3.77 -1.50
N THR A 242 -18.24 -2.78 -1.98
CA THR A 242 -19.24 -2.98 -3.02
C THR A 242 -18.57 -3.41 -4.33
N TYR A 243 -17.52 -2.70 -4.75
CA TYR A 243 -16.76 -3.05 -5.95
C TYR A 243 -16.09 -4.42 -5.83
N PHE A 244 -15.54 -4.78 -4.65
CA PHE A 244 -14.98 -6.12 -4.42
C PHE A 244 -16.02 -7.21 -4.65
N LYS A 245 -17.21 -7.07 -4.05
CA LYS A 245 -18.31 -8.02 -4.22
C LYS A 245 -18.71 -8.13 -5.69
N GLU A 246 -18.88 -7.02 -6.39
CA GLU A 246 -19.29 -7.01 -7.80
C GLU A 246 -18.22 -7.63 -8.71
N ARG A 247 -16.93 -7.34 -8.49
CA ARG A 247 -15.82 -7.96 -9.24
C ARG A 247 -15.79 -9.48 -9.06
N VAL A 248 -15.90 -9.95 -7.82
CA VAL A 248 -15.92 -11.40 -7.51
C VAL A 248 -17.11 -12.08 -8.18
N LEU A 249 -18.32 -11.50 -8.08
CA LEU A 249 -19.52 -12.05 -8.73
C LEU A 249 -19.40 -12.07 -10.26
N ALA A 250 -18.68 -11.10 -10.84
CA ALA A 250 -18.37 -11.06 -12.27
C ALA A 250 -17.18 -11.95 -12.67
N GLY A 251 -16.60 -12.72 -11.75
CA GLY A 251 -15.42 -13.57 -12.01
C GLY A 251 -14.14 -12.78 -12.30
N LYS A 252 -14.09 -11.50 -11.94
CA LYS A 252 -12.93 -10.62 -12.16
C LYS A 252 -12.09 -10.49 -10.89
N LYS A 253 -10.77 -10.52 -11.05
CA LYS A 253 -9.82 -10.31 -9.95
C LYS A 253 -9.87 -8.86 -9.47
N TYR A 254 -9.70 -8.65 -8.17
CA TYR A 254 -9.51 -7.34 -7.57
C TYR A 254 -8.78 -7.52 -6.25
N PHE A 255 -7.70 -6.76 -6.03
CA PHE A 255 -6.93 -6.79 -4.79
C PHE A 255 -7.15 -5.51 -4.01
N SER A 256 -7.77 -5.62 -2.85
CA SER A 256 -8.09 -4.45 -2.04
C SER A 256 -7.25 -4.41 -0.79
N VAL A 257 -6.62 -3.27 -0.53
CA VAL A 257 -5.83 -3.03 0.66
C VAL A 257 -6.60 -2.10 1.59
N ALA A 258 -6.85 -2.54 2.81
CA ALA A 258 -7.37 -1.69 3.86
C ALA A 258 -6.21 -1.11 4.67
N SER A 259 -5.87 0.16 4.47
CA SER A 259 -4.86 0.84 5.29
C SER A 259 -5.48 1.20 6.66
N GLY A 260 -5.11 0.46 7.72
CA GLY A 260 -5.71 0.53 9.05
C GLY A 260 -5.40 1.79 9.87
N GLY A 261 -5.09 2.91 9.21
CA GLY A 261 -4.66 4.13 9.88
C GLY A 261 -5.76 4.97 10.51
N GLY A 262 -7.01 4.59 10.26
CA GLY A 262 -8.19 5.33 10.70
C GLY A 262 -8.97 4.73 11.84
N THR A 263 -8.58 3.57 12.37
CA THR A 263 -9.41 2.87 13.37
C THR A 263 -9.82 3.78 14.53
N GLY A 264 -8.98 4.74 14.94
CA GLY A 264 -9.36 5.73 15.97
C GLY A 264 -9.76 7.12 15.55
N ARG A 265 -9.43 7.56 14.33
CA ARG A 265 -9.66 8.96 13.91
C ARG A 265 -10.96 9.14 13.14
N THR A 266 -11.39 8.12 12.39
CA THR A 266 -12.63 8.17 11.59
C THR A 266 -13.87 8.19 12.47
N LEU A 267 -13.84 7.42 13.55
CA LEU A 267 -14.92 7.25 14.52
C LEU A 267 -14.32 7.43 15.91
N HIS A 268 -13.85 8.63 16.23
CA HIS A 268 -13.28 8.86 17.55
C HIS A 268 -14.30 8.42 18.62
N PRO A 269 -13.91 7.60 19.61
CA PRO A 269 -14.80 7.07 20.65
C PRO A 269 -15.73 8.13 21.25
N ASP A 270 -15.16 9.30 21.52
CA ASP A 270 -15.85 10.43 22.15
C ASP A 270 -16.85 11.10 21.20
N ASN A 271 -16.56 11.10 19.89
CA ASN A 271 -17.44 11.70 18.88
C ASN A 271 -18.68 10.83 18.61
N MET A 272 -18.54 9.52 18.75
CA MET A 272 -19.56 8.54 18.33
C MET A 272 -20.32 7.92 19.51
N GLY A 273 -19.94 8.23 20.76
CA GLY A 273 -20.55 7.68 21.97
C GLY A 273 -20.40 6.16 22.14
N ALA A 274 -19.63 5.50 21.27
CA ALA A 274 -19.48 4.05 21.22
C ALA A 274 -18.23 3.55 21.98
N GLY A 275 -17.46 4.46 22.58
CA GLY A 275 -16.24 4.09 23.32
C GLY A 275 -15.25 3.33 22.42
N PRO A 276 -14.43 2.43 23.00
CA PRO A 276 -13.47 1.62 22.23
C PRO A 276 -14.09 0.74 21.13
N ALA A 277 -15.40 0.48 21.15
CA ALA A 277 -16.06 -0.30 20.10
C ALA A 277 -16.07 0.43 18.74
N SER A 278 -15.92 1.75 18.73
CA SER A 278 -15.83 2.54 17.50
C SER A 278 -14.62 2.15 16.63
N TYR A 279 -13.51 1.74 17.27
CA TYR A 279 -12.33 1.20 16.60
C TYR A 279 -12.63 -0.12 15.88
N GLY A 280 -13.52 -0.94 16.47
CA GLY A 280 -13.94 -2.21 15.89
C GLY A 280 -14.71 -2.05 14.58
N MET A 281 -15.45 -0.96 14.39
CA MET A 281 -16.22 -0.74 13.16
C MET A 281 -15.31 -0.49 11.95
N THR A 282 -14.31 0.39 12.08
CA THR A 282 -13.34 0.64 11.01
C THR A 282 -12.52 -0.61 10.70
N ASP A 283 -12.14 -1.38 11.73
CA ASP A 283 -11.46 -2.66 11.53
C ASP A 283 -12.34 -3.66 10.77
N THR A 284 -13.63 -3.73 11.12
CA THR A 284 -14.63 -4.58 10.48
C THR A 284 -14.82 -4.20 9.02
N MET A 285 -14.98 -2.90 8.73
CA MET A 285 -15.12 -2.41 7.35
C MET A 285 -13.93 -2.82 6.48
N GLY A 286 -12.70 -2.70 6.99
CA GLY A 286 -11.50 -3.17 6.28
C GLY A 286 -11.56 -4.68 5.99
N ARG A 287 -11.96 -5.50 6.98
CA ARG A 287 -12.07 -6.97 6.81
C ARG A 287 -13.14 -7.41 5.81
N MET A 288 -14.16 -6.60 5.56
CA MET A 288 -15.23 -6.95 4.61
C MET A 288 -14.76 -6.99 3.15
N HIS A 289 -13.66 -6.30 2.81
CA HIS A 289 -13.20 -6.19 1.42
C HIS A 289 -11.71 -6.48 1.22
N SER A 290 -10.90 -6.41 2.26
CA SER A 290 -9.45 -6.44 2.08
C SER A 290 -8.90 -7.83 1.77
N SER A 291 -8.04 -7.87 0.75
CA SER A 291 -7.11 -8.96 0.48
C SER A 291 -5.85 -8.85 1.35
N ALA A 292 -5.50 -7.62 1.75
CA ALA A 292 -4.48 -7.33 2.75
C ALA A 292 -4.95 -6.17 3.65
N GLN A 293 -4.83 -6.34 4.96
CA GLN A 293 -5.19 -5.30 5.92
C GLN A 293 -3.94 -4.83 6.65
N PHE A 294 -3.52 -3.60 6.37
CA PHE A 294 -2.37 -3.02 7.02
C PHE A 294 -2.72 -2.56 8.44
N ALA A 295 -1.76 -2.71 9.36
CA ALA A 295 -1.95 -2.37 10.75
C ALA A 295 -1.60 -0.90 11.00
N GLY A 296 -2.47 -0.16 11.70
CA GLY A 296 -2.18 1.17 12.22
C GLY A 296 -2.03 2.29 11.17
N SER A 297 -1.65 3.47 11.66
CA SER A 297 -1.51 4.72 10.87
C SER A 297 -0.61 4.55 9.66
N SER A 298 -1.01 5.10 8.51
CA SER A 298 -0.33 4.89 7.23
C SER A 298 1.05 5.53 7.10
N SER A 299 1.43 6.46 8.00
CA SER A 299 2.62 7.30 7.82
C SER A 299 3.57 7.36 9.01
N VAL A 300 3.17 6.89 10.20
CA VAL A 300 3.96 7.05 11.44
C VAL A 300 4.59 5.71 11.86
N PRO A 301 5.93 5.57 11.83
CA PRO A 301 6.65 4.35 12.22
C PRO A 301 6.21 3.74 13.56
N ALA A 302 6.06 4.57 14.59
CA ALA A 302 5.68 4.11 15.93
C ALA A 302 4.31 3.42 15.95
N HIS A 303 3.33 3.92 15.19
CA HIS A 303 2.00 3.31 15.13
C HIS A 303 2.02 1.92 14.47
N VAL A 304 2.95 1.71 13.54
CA VAL A 304 3.11 0.43 12.84
C VAL A 304 3.90 -0.58 13.69
N ASP A 305 4.96 -0.14 14.39
CA ASP A 305 5.72 -1.00 15.32
C ASP A 305 4.88 -1.41 16.54
N MET A 306 4.03 -0.52 17.07
CA MET A 306 3.10 -0.83 18.16
C MET A 306 2.15 -1.99 17.84
N MET A 307 1.85 -2.22 16.56
CA MET A 307 1.02 -3.34 16.09
C MET A 307 1.81 -4.62 15.86
N GLY A 308 3.13 -4.59 16.09
CA GLY A 308 4.04 -5.72 15.98
C GLY A 308 4.65 -5.93 14.60
N LEU A 309 4.55 -4.98 13.66
CA LEU A 309 5.17 -5.11 12.31
C LEU A 309 6.64 -4.65 12.32
N ILE A 310 6.96 -3.49 11.76
CA ILE A 310 8.27 -2.82 11.75
C ILE A 310 8.03 -1.31 11.86
N GLY A 311 9.03 -0.54 12.29
CA GLY A 311 8.91 0.91 12.41
C GLY A 311 9.05 1.62 11.07
N MET A 312 8.05 1.50 10.21
CA MET A 312 7.94 2.23 8.94
C MET A 312 6.47 2.45 8.60
N GLY A 313 6.11 3.62 8.07
CA GLY A 313 4.73 3.89 7.67
C GLY A 313 4.26 2.98 6.53
N ASN A 314 3.00 2.56 6.53
CA ASN A 314 2.47 1.65 5.50
C ASN A 314 2.64 2.19 4.07
N ASN A 315 2.36 3.47 3.80
CA ASN A 315 2.53 4.02 2.44
C ASN A 315 4.03 4.03 2.03
N PRO A 316 4.95 4.55 2.87
CA PRO A 316 6.39 4.37 2.65
C PRO A 316 6.83 2.92 2.41
N MET A 317 6.27 1.95 3.14
CA MET A 317 6.60 0.53 2.94
C MET A 317 6.26 0.02 1.54
N VAL A 318 5.15 0.46 0.94
CA VAL A 318 4.83 0.11 -0.46
C VAL A 318 5.91 0.66 -1.40
N GLY A 319 6.30 1.92 -1.22
CA GLY A 319 7.36 2.55 -2.01
C GLY A 319 8.72 1.87 -1.86
N ALA A 320 9.09 1.51 -0.62
CA ALA A 320 10.33 0.79 -0.31
C ALA A 320 10.33 -0.63 -0.89
N THR A 321 9.21 -1.36 -0.79
CA THR A 321 9.09 -2.69 -1.38
C THR A 321 9.29 -2.64 -2.89
N VAL A 322 8.65 -1.69 -3.58
CA VAL A 322 8.83 -1.48 -5.02
C VAL A 322 10.29 -1.11 -5.35
N ALA A 323 10.88 -0.16 -4.63
CA ALA A 323 12.25 0.28 -4.88
C ALA A 323 13.29 -0.85 -4.68
N CYS A 324 13.19 -1.59 -3.58
CA CYS A 324 14.05 -2.73 -3.30
C CYS A 324 13.87 -3.85 -4.33
N ALA A 325 12.63 -4.15 -4.73
CA ALA A 325 12.35 -5.17 -5.73
C ALA A 325 12.93 -4.84 -7.11
N VAL A 326 12.82 -3.58 -7.55
CA VAL A 326 13.46 -3.10 -8.78
C VAL A 326 14.98 -3.19 -8.68
N ALA A 327 15.57 -2.84 -7.53
CA ALA A 327 17.02 -2.99 -7.31
C ALA A 327 17.47 -4.46 -7.39
N VAL A 328 16.69 -5.38 -6.83
CA VAL A 328 16.95 -6.84 -6.94
C VAL A 328 16.89 -7.29 -8.40
N GLU A 329 15.84 -6.93 -9.13
CA GLU A 329 15.72 -7.27 -10.56
C GLU A 329 16.93 -6.78 -11.36
N GLN A 330 17.33 -5.52 -11.19
CA GLN A 330 18.46 -4.92 -11.89
C GLN A 330 19.80 -5.61 -11.57
N ALA A 331 19.99 -6.10 -10.35
CA ALA A 331 21.20 -6.81 -9.93
C ALA A 331 21.21 -8.30 -10.31
N MET A 332 20.06 -8.83 -10.74
CA MET A 332 19.85 -10.22 -11.14
C MET A 332 19.72 -10.39 -12.66
N ALA A 333 19.61 -9.29 -13.41
CA ALA A 333 19.71 -9.23 -14.87
C ALA A 333 21.15 -9.43 -15.37
#